data_AF-A0A1J3J2I8-F1
#
_entry.id   AF-A0A1J3J2I8-F1
#
_cell.length_a   1.000
_cell.length_b   1.000
_cell.length_c   1.000
_cell.angle_alpha   90.00
_cell.angle_beta   90.00
_cell.angle_gamma   90.00
#
_symmetry.space_group_name_H-M   'P 1'
#
loop_
_entity.id
_entity.type
_entity.pdbx_description
1 polymer ?
#
loop_
_entity_poly.entity_id
_entity_poly.type
_entity_poly.pdbx_seq_one_letter_code
_entity_poly.pdbx_strand_id
1 'polypeptide(L)' 'LVQADPIGFINLDCGLSIQGSPYQESSTGLTYTSDDGLIQSGKSGKIAQEFEPLYNKPELTLRYFPDGVRNCYNVNVTG' A
#
# COMPACT_ATOMS: atom_id res chain seq x y z
N LEU A 1 -21.68 0.58 -9.08
CA LEU A 1 -21.07 1.79 -9.67
C LEU A 1 -19.59 1.71 -9.33
N VAL A 2 -18.73 1.46 -10.31
CA VAL A 2 -17.27 1.47 -10.08
C VAL A 2 -16.85 2.92 -10.10
N GLN A 3 -16.47 3.47 -8.94
CA GLN A 3 -15.88 4.80 -8.88
C GLN A 3 -14.50 4.70 -9.51
N ALA A 4 -14.32 5.36 -10.67
CA ALA A 4 -13.00 5.54 -11.24
C ALA A 4 -12.10 6.24 -10.21
N ASP A 5 -10.81 5.91 -10.19
CA ASP A 5 -9.83 6.59 -9.36
C ASP A 5 -10.07 8.10 -9.44
N PRO A 6 -10.36 8.78 -8.31
CA PRO A 6 -10.52 10.21 -8.36
C PRO A 6 -9.18 10.80 -8.85
N ILE A 7 -9.25 11.61 -9.91
CA ILE A 7 -8.07 12.24 -10.52
C ILE A 7 -7.29 12.96 -9.41
N GLY A 8 -6.07 12.50 -9.13
CA GLY A 8 -5.15 13.15 -8.18
C GLY A 8 -4.84 12.40 -6.88
N PHE A 9 -5.34 11.18 -6.66
CA PHE A 9 -4.95 10.37 -5.50
C PHE A 9 -3.74 9.47 -5.80
N ILE A 10 -2.85 9.33 -4.81
CA ILE A 10 -1.76 8.36 -4.81
C ILE A 10 -2.05 7.38 -3.68
N ASN A 11 -2.48 6.17 -4.02
CA ASN A 11 -2.78 5.12 -3.04
C ASN A 11 -1.63 4.11 -3.01
N LEU A 12 -0.93 4.05 -1.88
CA LEU A 12 0.19 3.13 -1.66
C LEU A 12 -0.23 2.04 -0.67
N ASP A 13 0.00 0.79 -1.05
CA ASP A 13 -0.12 -0.37 -0.17
C ASP A 13 1.25 -0.67 0.45
N CYS A 14 1.39 -0.29 1.71
CA CYS A 14 2.64 -0.33 2.45
C CYS A 14 3.05 -1.77 2.74
N GLY A 15 4.23 -2.19 2.28
CA GLY A 15 4.76 -3.54 2.53
C GLY A 15 4.32 -4.58 1.50
N LEU A 16 3.44 -4.24 0.56
CA LEU A 16 3.06 -5.09 -0.56
C LEU A 16 4.26 -5.35 -1.49
N SER A 17 4.43 -6.59 -1.95
CA SER A 17 5.40 -6.94 -2.98
C SER A 17 5.05 -6.31 -4.33
N ILE A 18 6.07 -5.95 -5.13
CA ILE A 18 5.89 -5.44 -6.50
C ILE A 18 5.07 -6.40 -7.39
N GLN A 19 5.10 -7.71 -7.11
CA GLN A 19 4.31 -8.72 -7.84
C GLN A 19 2.81 -8.62 -7.58
N GLY A 20 2.41 -8.03 -6.45
CA GLY A 20 1.01 -7.82 -6.08
C GLY A 20 0.42 -6.50 -6.60
N SER A 21 1.22 -5.69 -7.30
CA SER A 21 0.92 -4.32 -7.72
C SER A 21 0.92 -4.16 -9.26
N PRO A 22 0.12 -3.24 -9.83
CA PRO A 22 -1.00 -2.54 -9.20
C PRO A 22 -2.23 -3.45 -9.04
N TYR A 23 -3.19 -3.06 -8.22
CA TYR A 23 -4.51 -3.70 -8.17
C TYR A 23 -5.61 -2.69 -7.82
N GLN A 24 -6.84 -2.99 -8.23
CA GLN A 24 -8.01 -2.23 -7.81
C GLN A 24 -8.64 -2.87 -6.57
N GLU A 25 -8.78 -2.12 -5.49
CA GLU A 25 -9.52 -2.55 -4.31
C GLU A 25 -11.02 -2.55 -4.61
N SER A 26 -11.64 -3.71 -4.49
CA SER A 26 -13.05 -3.95 -4.79
C SER A 26 -14.02 -3.12 -3.95
N SER A 27 -13.72 -2.88 -2.67
CA SER A 27 -14.63 -2.18 -1.76
C SER A 27 -14.69 -0.68 -2.01
N THR A 28 -13.59 -0.07 -2.42
CA THR A 28 -13.47 1.39 -2.64
C THR A 28 -13.41 1.78 -4.12
N GLY A 29 -13.06 0.85 -5.01
CA GLY A 29 -12.80 1.12 -6.43
C GLY A 29 -11.43 1.78 -6.70
N LEU A 30 -10.63 2.02 -5.66
CA LEU A 30 -9.33 2.71 -5.79
C LEU A 30 -8.23 1.76 -6.27
N THR A 31 -7.36 2.24 -7.15
CA THR A 31 -6.13 1.54 -7.55
C THR A 31 -5.04 1.81 -6.53
N TYR A 32 -4.49 0.74 -5.96
CA TYR A 32 -3.33 0.76 -5.10
C TYR A 32 -2.09 0.24 -5.84
N THR A 33 -0.96 0.89 -5.59
CA THR A 33 0.37 0.43 -6.00
C THR A 33 1.19 0.03 -4.78
N SER A 34 2.16 -0.87 -4.97
CA SER A 34 3.15 -1.18 -3.93
C SER A 34 3.95 0.06 -3.53
N ASP A 35 4.33 0.12 -2.26
CA ASP A 35 5.26 1.12 -1.72
C ASP A 35 6.74 0.84 -2.05
N ASP A 36 7.01 -0.33 -2.63
CA ASP A 36 8.34 -0.78 -3.04
C ASP A 36 8.92 0.13 -4.13
N GLY A 37 10.20 0.48 -4.00
CA GLY A 37 10.88 1.48 -4.83
C GLY A 37 10.57 2.94 -4.49
N LEU A 38 9.58 3.24 -3.65
CA LEU A 38 9.30 4.60 -3.14
C LEU A 38 9.92 4.85 -1.76
N ILE A 39 10.38 3.79 -1.08
CA ILE A 39 11.02 3.79 0.23
C ILE A 39 12.30 2.94 0.17
N GLN A 40 13.31 3.30 0.97
CA GLN A 40 14.62 2.63 0.94
C GLN A 40 14.84 1.64 2.09
N SER A 41 13.97 1.63 3.08
CA SER A 41 14.17 0.97 4.37
C SER A 41 12.86 0.49 4.97
N GLY A 42 12.96 -0.25 6.08
CA GLY A 42 11.83 -0.91 6.72
C GLY A 42 11.57 -2.31 6.18
N LYS A 43 10.80 -3.07 6.94
CA LYS A 43 10.47 -4.46 6.63
C LYS A 43 8.98 -4.57 6.31
N SER A 44 8.64 -5.51 5.43
CA SER A 44 7.25 -5.86 5.16
C SER A 44 6.74 -6.85 6.20
N GLY A 45 5.52 -6.64 6.66
CA GLY A 45 4.77 -7.56 7.50
C GLY A 45 3.41 -7.84 6.89
N LYS A 46 2.81 -8.97 7.29
CA LYS A 46 1.41 -9.30 7.02
C LYS A 46 0.69 -9.46 8.35
N ILE A 47 -0.56 -9.02 8.41
CA ILE A 47 -1.40 -9.27 9.60
C ILE A 47 -1.63 -10.77 9.80
N ALA A 48 -2.04 -11.16 11.00
CA ALA A 48 -2.34 -12.55 11.30
C ALA A 48 -3.57 -13.04 10.51
N GLN A 49 -3.55 -14.31 10.09
CA GLN A 49 -4.51 -14.87 9.14
C GLN A 49 -5.96 -14.80 9.64
N GLU A 50 -6.16 -14.91 10.96
CA GLU A 50 -7.48 -14.81 11.60
C GLU A 50 -8.12 -13.42 11.47
N PHE A 51 -7.32 -12.38 11.21
CA PHE A 51 -7.81 -11.02 11.02
C PHE A 51 -8.03 -10.66 9.54
N GLU A 52 -7.43 -11.39 8.60
CA GLU A 52 -7.57 -11.11 7.15
C GLU A 52 -9.03 -10.98 6.68
N PRO A 53 -9.99 -11.79 7.14
CA PRO A 53 -11.40 -11.65 6.72
C PRO A 53 -12.08 -10.35 7.20
N LEU A 54 -11.48 -9.62 8.15
CA LEU A 54 -12.04 -8.41 8.75
C LEU A 54 -11.59 -7.12 8.07
N TYR A 55 -10.61 -7.21 7.16
CA TYR A 55 -9.94 -6.06 6.56
C TYR A 55 -9.90 -6.19 5.03
N ASN A 56 -9.80 -5.05 4.34
CA ASN A 56 -9.61 -5.00 2.90
C ASN A 56 -8.14 -5.25 2.55
N LYS A 57 -7.87 -5.51 1.26
CA LYS A 57 -6.53 -5.86 0.79
C LYS A 57 -5.42 -4.86 1.19
N PRO A 58 -5.60 -3.52 1.11
CA PRO A 58 -4.52 -2.58 1.45
C PRO A 58 -4.18 -2.52 2.95
N GLU A 59 -4.98 -3.19 3.79
CA GLU A 59 -4.80 -3.24 5.25
C GLU A 59 -4.13 -4.56 5.69
N LEU A 60 -3.96 -5.52 4.77
CA LEU A 60 -3.41 -6.85 5.07
C LEU A 60 -1.88 -6.84 5.20
N THR A 61 -1.22 -5.92 4.50
CA THR A 61 0.23 -5.74 4.50
C THR A 61 0.61 -4.40 5.12
N LEU A 62 1.80 -4.38 5.74
CA LEU A 62 2.30 -3.22 6.46
C LEU A 62 3.81 -3.05 6.21
N ARG A 63 4.27 -1.80 6.13
CA ARG A 63 5.69 -1.45 6.26
C ARG A 63 5.96 -1.02 7.70
N TYR A 64 6.92 -1.66 8.36
CA TYR A 64 7.32 -1.31 9.73
C TYR A 64 8.81 -1.02 9.84
N PHE A 65 9.18 -0.21 10.83
CA PHE A 65 10.52 0.37 10.98
C PHE A 65 11.08 0.07 12.39
N PRO A 66 11.66 -1.13 12.60
CA PRO A 66 12.08 -1.56 13.93
C PRO A 66 13.32 -0.84 14.45
N ASP A 67 14.14 -0.29 13.55
CA ASP A 67 15.46 0.25 13.88
C ASP A 67 15.42 1.71 14.33
N GLY A 68 14.25 2.35 14.34
CA GLY A 68 14.06 3.73 14.81
C GLY A 68 14.75 4.82 13.98
N VAL A 69 15.34 4.47 12.84
CA VAL A 69 15.94 5.43 11.90
C VAL A 69 14.83 6.14 11.12
N ARG A 70 15.02 7.42 10.80
CA ARG A 70 14.11 8.19 9.94
C ARG A 70 13.99 7.54 8.56
N ASN A 71 12.76 7.39 8.06
CA ASN A 71 12.46 6.86 6.73
C ASN A 71 11.68 7.90 5.93
N CYS A 72 11.94 8.00 4.63
CA CYS A 72 11.34 8.99 3.74
C CYS A 72 10.78 8.31 2.50
N TYR A 73 9.51 8.55 2.20
CA TYR A 73 8.93 8.21 0.91
C TYR A 73 9.28 9.27 -0.13
N ASN A 74 9.69 8.84 -1.31
CA ASN A 74 9.88 9.72 -2.46
C ASN A 74 8.78 9.43 -3.49
N VAL A 75 7.79 10.32 -3.55
CA VAL A 75 6.58 10.16 -4.36
C VAL A 75 6.55 11.26 -5.41
N ASN A 76 6.44 10.87 -6.68
CA ASN A 76 6.29 11.82 -7.77
C ASN A 76 4.84 12.33 -7.83
N VAL A 77 4.66 13.63 -7.67
CA VAL A 77 3.36 14.30 -7.84
C VAL A 77 3.33 14.97 -9.21
N THR A 78 2.56 14.40 -10.14
CA THR A 78 2.23 15.05 -11.42
C THR A 78 0.89 15.76 -11.26
N GLY A 79 0.92 17.09 -11.30
CA GLY A 79 -0.27 17.95 -11.38
C GLY A 79 -0.70 18.17 -12.83
#